data_AF-A0A916D8Y9-F1
#
_entry.id   AF-A0A916D8Y9-F1
#
_cell.length_a   1.000
_cell.length_b   1.000
_cell.length_c   1.000
_cell.angle_alpha   90.00
_cell.angle_beta   90.00
_cell.angle_gamma   90.00
#
_symmetry.space_group_name_H-M   'P 1'
#
loop_
_entity.id
_entity.type
_entity.pdbx_description
1 polymer ?
#
loop_
_entity_poly.entity_id
_entity_poly.type
_entity_poly.pdbx_seq_one_letter_code
_entity_poly.pdbx_strand_id
1 'polypeptide(L)'
;MAIIERIKGILTEPRAEWPKIAAEPATTQGIYAGWVMILAAIGPLATLIGFAELGAAWALRFAVGSYVISLAITFVLAMIVDTLAPSFGGQKDFVAALKLVAYSYTAAWLAGIAQVLGHLGGIVVLLASIYAWYTFFLGAPVLRKCSADKAIPFTLVIVLCGIALGVIAGMALSGAGFTPGMMRRGV
;
A
#
# COMPACT_ATOMS: atom_id res chain seq x y z
N MET A 1 3.66 16.57 13.46
CA MET A 1 3.19 15.38 14.20
C MET A 1 4.25 14.30 14.08
N ALA A 2 4.51 13.54 15.15
CA ALA A 2 5.44 12.42 15.04
C ALA A 2 4.84 11.30 14.19
N ILE A 3 5.67 10.56 13.45
CA ILE A 3 5.21 9.47 12.56
C ILE A 3 4.33 8.45 13.30
N ILE A 4 4.71 8.10 14.53
CA ILE A 4 4.01 7.13 15.39
C ILE A 4 2.60 7.63 15.75
N GLU A 5 2.44 8.92 16.05
CA GLU A 5 1.13 9.49 16.40
C GLU A 5 0.17 9.43 15.22
N ARG A 6 0.65 9.72 14.01
CA ARG A 6 -0.13 9.57 12.78
C ARG A 6 -0.52 8.12 12.54
N ILE A 7 0.42 7.18 12.70
CA ILE A 7 0.15 5.74 12.54
C ILE A 7 -0.97 5.32 13.51
N LYS A 8 -0.87 5.72 14.78
CA LYS A 8 -1.90 5.41 15.76
C LYS A 8 -3.24 6.00 15.35
N GLY A 9 -3.28 7.30 15.02
CA GLY A 9 -4.50 7.99 14.63
C GLY A 9 -5.21 7.32 13.45
N ILE A 10 -4.46 6.95 12.40
CA ILE A 10 -5.06 6.33 11.21
C ILE A 10 -5.55 4.89 11.47
N LEU A 11 -4.92 4.16 12.39
CA LEU A 11 -5.30 2.77 12.71
C LEU A 11 -6.39 2.65 13.77
N THR A 12 -6.52 3.63 14.68
CA THR A 12 -7.51 3.57 15.76
C THR A 12 -8.71 4.45 15.49
N GLU A 13 -8.51 5.63 14.90
CA GLU A 13 -9.54 6.66 14.72
C GLU A 13 -9.49 7.31 13.32
N PRO A 14 -9.55 6.53 12.22
CA PRO A 14 -9.34 7.05 10.86
C PRO A 14 -10.31 8.19 10.50
N ARG A 15 -11.56 8.14 10.96
CA ARG A 15 -12.56 9.20 10.72
C ARG A 15 -12.15 10.55 11.29
N ALA A 16 -11.52 10.57 12.46
CA ALA A 16 -11.05 11.79 13.10
C ALA A 16 -9.68 12.25 12.55
N GLU A 17 -8.89 11.31 12.02
CA GLU A 17 -7.55 11.59 11.52
C GLU A 17 -7.54 12.18 10.11
N TRP A 18 -8.46 11.76 9.24
CA TRP A 18 -8.54 12.25 7.87
C TRP A 18 -8.67 13.78 7.72
N PRO A 19 -9.51 14.49 8.50
CA PRO A 19 -9.56 15.95 8.44
C PRO A 19 -8.22 16.62 8.80
N LYS A 20 -7.46 16.04 9.74
CA LYS A 20 -6.12 16.56 10.11
C LYS A 20 -5.14 16.38 8.94
N ILE A 21 -5.12 15.18 8.35
CA ILE A 21 -4.31 14.88 7.15
C ILE A 21 -4.66 15.82 5.99
N ALA A 22 -5.95 16.13 5.81
CA ALA A 22 -6.41 17.03 4.76
C ALA A 22 -5.89 18.46 4.96
N ALA A 23 -5.91 18.96 6.20
CA ALA A 23 -5.46 20.31 6.54
C ALA A 23 -3.94 20.52 6.45
N GLU A 24 -3.15 19.45 6.54
CA GLU A 24 -1.68 19.57 6.55
C GLU A 24 -1.10 19.86 5.17
N PRO A 25 -0.23 20.86 5.01
CA PRO A 25 0.49 21.03 3.76
C PRO A 25 1.43 19.84 3.53
N ALA A 26 1.48 19.35 2.30
CA ALA A 26 2.36 18.26 1.93
C ALA A 26 2.85 18.42 0.50
N THR A 27 3.98 17.79 0.21
CA THR A 27 4.51 17.64 -1.14
C THR A 27 4.64 16.16 -1.46
N THR A 28 4.69 15.80 -2.75
CA THR A 28 4.94 14.42 -3.19
C THR A 28 6.22 13.86 -2.56
N GLN A 29 7.32 14.64 -2.59
CA GLN A 29 8.59 14.25 -1.97
C GLN A 29 8.44 14.05 -0.45
N GLY A 30 7.74 14.95 0.24
CA GLY A 30 7.53 14.85 1.69
C GLY A 30 6.76 13.60 2.09
N ILE A 31 5.72 13.24 1.34
CA ILE A 31 4.93 12.02 1.57
C ILE A 31 5.78 10.78 1.29
N TYR A 32 6.54 10.77 0.19
CA TYR A 32 7.38 9.62 -0.15
C TYR A 32 8.51 9.40 0.87
N ALA A 33 9.28 10.45 1.16
CA ALA A 33 10.43 10.36 2.05
C ALA A 33 10.07 10.21 3.53
N GLY A 34 9.01 10.89 3.96
CA GLY A 34 8.59 10.87 5.36
C GLY A 34 7.63 9.73 5.73
N TRP A 35 7.09 9.00 4.74
CA TRP A 35 6.05 7.99 5.00
C TRP A 35 6.21 6.73 4.15
N VAL A 36 6.02 6.85 2.83
CA VAL A 36 5.91 5.69 1.93
C VAL A 36 7.17 4.83 1.96
N MET A 37 8.34 5.44 1.78
CA MET A 37 9.62 4.69 1.76
C MET A 37 9.91 3.98 3.08
N ILE A 38 9.53 4.61 4.21
CA ILE A 38 9.78 4.05 5.54
C ILE A 38 8.87 2.84 5.79
N LEU A 39 7.57 3.00 5.58
CA LEU A 39 6.60 1.95 5.89
C LEU A 39 6.61 0.81 4.86
N ALA A 40 6.75 1.13 3.56
CA ALA A 40 6.78 0.12 2.51
C ALA A 40 8.02 -0.80 2.62
N ALA A 41 9.08 -0.38 3.32
CA ALA A 41 10.27 -1.20 3.56
C ALA A 41 10.03 -2.33 4.57
N ILE A 42 9.00 -2.26 5.41
CA ILE A 42 8.76 -3.24 6.50
C ILE A 42 8.60 -4.65 5.96
N GLY A 43 7.74 -4.83 4.95
CA GLY A 43 7.51 -6.13 4.31
C GLY A 43 8.78 -6.73 3.68
N PRO A 44 9.45 -6.01 2.76
CA PRO A 44 10.72 -6.43 2.16
C PRO A 44 11.80 -6.81 3.18
N LEU A 45 11.96 -6.03 4.24
CA LEU A 45 12.91 -6.34 5.32
C LEU A 45 12.50 -7.59 6.09
N ALA A 46 11.22 -7.78 6.36
CA ALA A 46 10.70 -9.00 6.97
C ALA A 46 10.95 -10.24 6.08
N THR A 47 10.84 -10.11 4.75
CA THR A 47 11.14 -11.18 3.80
C THR A 47 12.60 -11.62 3.84
N LEU A 48 13.55 -10.70 4.01
CA LEU A 48 14.97 -11.04 4.14
C LEU A 48 15.24 -12.02 5.30
N ILE A 49 14.50 -11.86 6.39
CA ILE A 49 14.61 -12.69 7.59
C ILE A 49 13.80 -13.96 7.42
N GLY A 50 12.53 -13.84 7.04
CA GLY A 50 11.57 -14.96 6.98
C GLY A 50 11.86 -16.00 5.90
N PHE A 51 12.66 -15.66 4.89
CA PHE A 51 12.98 -16.55 3.78
C PHE A 51 14.49 -16.75 3.57
N ALA A 52 15.30 -16.54 4.61
CA ALA A 52 16.75 -16.74 4.53
C ALA A 52 17.14 -18.16 4.05
N GLU A 53 16.32 -19.16 4.37
CA GLU A 53 16.50 -20.56 3.97
C GLU A 53 16.36 -20.80 2.45
N LEU A 54 15.67 -19.90 1.73
CA LEU A 54 15.52 -19.96 0.26
C LEU A 54 16.75 -19.40 -0.48
N GLY A 55 17.74 -18.90 0.25
CA GLY A 55 18.99 -18.38 -0.26
C GLY A 55 19.06 -16.84 -0.24
N ALA A 56 20.14 -16.31 0.34
CA ALA A 56 20.31 -14.88 0.56
C ALA A 56 20.23 -14.03 -0.73
N ALA A 57 20.79 -14.53 -1.84
CA ALA A 57 20.75 -13.83 -3.13
C ALA A 57 19.32 -13.72 -3.69
N TRP A 58 18.50 -14.76 -3.50
CA TRP A 58 17.10 -14.76 -3.91
C TRP A 58 16.27 -13.82 -3.03
N ALA A 59 16.41 -13.95 -1.70
CA ALA A 59 15.69 -13.12 -0.75
C ALA A 59 16.01 -11.63 -0.94
N LEU A 60 17.28 -11.28 -1.17
CA LEU A 60 17.70 -9.91 -1.45
C LEU A 60 17.08 -9.37 -2.74
N ARG A 61 17.13 -10.15 -3.83
CA ARG A 61 16.50 -9.79 -5.09
C ARG A 61 15.00 -9.54 -4.89
N PHE A 62 14.29 -10.48 -4.27
CA PHE A 62 12.85 -10.36 -4.05
C PHE A 62 12.51 -9.15 -3.17
N ALA A 63 13.27 -8.92 -2.09
CA ALA A 63 13.06 -7.76 -1.21
C ALA A 63 13.23 -6.44 -1.96
N VAL A 64 14.31 -6.28 -2.74
CA VAL A 64 14.54 -5.06 -3.53
C VAL A 64 13.44 -4.88 -4.59
N GLY A 65 13.11 -5.94 -5.33
CA GLY A 65 12.09 -5.91 -6.37
C GLY A 65 10.71 -5.56 -5.82
N SER A 66 10.28 -6.23 -4.75
CA SER A 66 8.99 -5.98 -4.11
C SER A 66 8.90 -4.58 -3.49
N TYR A 67 10.00 -4.08 -2.93
CA TYR A 67 10.08 -2.72 -2.41
C TYR A 67 9.86 -1.68 -3.52
N VAL A 68 10.64 -1.77 -4.61
CA VAL A 68 10.54 -0.84 -5.76
C VAL A 68 9.13 -0.89 -6.36
N ILE A 69 8.57 -2.10 -6.53
CA ILE A 69 7.21 -2.28 -7.03
C ILE A 69 6.18 -1.65 -6.08
N SER A 70 6.34 -1.76 -4.76
CA SER A 70 5.42 -1.14 -3.78
C SER A 70 5.40 0.39 -3.90
N LEU A 71 6.58 1.01 -4.07
CA LEU A 71 6.70 2.45 -4.29
C LEU A 71 6.01 2.89 -5.59
N ALA A 72 6.22 2.12 -6.67
CA ALA A 72 5.64 2.38 -7.97
C ALA A 72 4.11 2.22 -7.96
N ILE A 73 3.59 1.15 -7.35
CA ILE A 73 2.14 0.90 -7.24
C ILE A 73 1.45 2.01 -6.46
N THR A 74 2.07 2.49 -5.39
CA THR A 74 1.53 3.62 -4.61
C THR A 74 1.40 4.86 -5.48
N PHE A 75 2.39 5.14 -6.33
CA PHE A 75 2.37 6.26 -7.26
C PHE A 75 1.26 6.10 -8.31
N VAL A 76 1.24 4.95 -8.97
CA VAL A 76 0.29 4.64 -10.05
C VAL A 76 -1.14 4.64 -9.52
N LEU A 77 -1.39 4.05 -8.35
CA LEU A 77 -2.72 4.04 -7.74
C LEU A 77 -3.15 5.46 -7.37
N ALA A 78 -2.25 6.31 -6.87
CA ALA A 78 -2.55 7.73 -6.64
C ALA A 78 -2.89 8.47 -7.94
N MET A 79 -2.22 8.16 -9.05
CA MET A 79 -2.58 8.71 -10.38
C MET A 79 -3.96 8.24 -10.84
N ILE A 80 -4.30 6.98 -10.62
CA ILE A 80 -5.63 6.42 -10.94
C ILE A 80 -6.70 7.14 -10.11
N VAL A 81 -6.49 7.28 -8.80
CA VAL A 81 -7.38 8.02 -7.90
C VAL A 81 -7.58 9.46 -8.37
N ASP A 82 -6.49 10.17 -8.68
CA ASP A 82 -6.55 11.55 -9.14
C ASP A 82 -7.28 11.69 -10.48
N THR A 83 -7.05 10.75 -11.39
CA THR A 83 -7.65 10.75 -12.72
C THR A 83 -9.13 10.42 -12.69
N LEU A 84 -9.55 9.49 -11.84
CA LEU A 84 -10.94 9.07 -11.74
C LEU A 84 -11.78 10.00 -10.86
N ALA A 85 -11.17 10.77 -9.95
CA ALA A 85 -11.89 11.63 -9.01
C ALA A 85 -13.00 12.50 -9.64
N PRO A 86 -12.78 13.20 -10.78
CA PRO A 86 -13.83 14.02 -11.43
C PRO A 86 -15.08 13.22 -11.83
N SER A 87 -14.92 11.98 -12.27
CA SER A 87 -16.05 11.10 -12.65
C SER A 87 -16.95 10.75 -11.46
N PHE A 88 -16.42 10.86 -10.24
CA PHE A 88 -17.13 10.60 -8.98
C PHE A 88 -17.44 11.87 -8.19
N GLY A 89 -17.45 13.04 -8.84
CA GLY A 89 -17.78 14.32 -8.19
C GLY A 89 -16.67 14.88 -7.29
N GLY A 90 -15.46 14.32 -7.39
CA GLY A 90 -14.26 14.84 -6.73
C GLY A 90 -13.49 15.84 -7.63
N GLN A 91 -12.32 16.23 -7.15
CA GLN A 91 -11.42 17.16 -7.84
C GLN A 91 -10.06 16.51 -8.09
N LYS A 92 -9.40 16.91 -9.18
CA LYS A 92 -7.99 16.57 -9.41
C LYS A 92 -7.13 17.38 -8.44
N ASP A 93 -6.37 16.65 -7.64
CA ASP A 93 -5.28 17.10 -6.79
C ASP A 93 -4.49 15.84 -6.46
N PHE A 94 -3.36 15.69 -7.14
CA PHE A 94 -2.51 14.52 -7.03
C PHE A 94 -1.91 14.38 -5.63
N VAL A 95 -1.58 15.47 -4.95
CA VAL A 95 -1.04 15.41 -3.59
C VAL A 95 -2.09 14.86 -2.64
N ALA A 96 -3.35 15.31 -2.75
CA ALA A 96 -4.45 14.76 -1.97
C ALA A 96 -4.72 13.28 -2.31
N ALA A 97 -4.63 12.88 -3.59
CA ALA A 97 -4.76 11.48 -3.99
C ALA A 97 -3.64 10.61 -3.41
N LEU A 98 -2.40 11.12 -3.42
CA LEU A 98 -1.25 10.43 -2.86
C LEU A 98 -1.35 10.31 -1.34
N LYS A 99 -1.80 11.35 -0.63
CA LYS A 99 -2.12 11.25 0.81
C LYS A 99 -3.12 10.13 1.04
N LEU A 100 -4.23 10.13 0.29
CA LEU A 100 -5.28 9.14 0.44
C LEU A 100 -4.72 7.72 0.30
N VAL A 101 -3.96 7.44 -0.75
CA VAL A 101 -3.36 6.11 -0.96
C VAL A 101 -2.33 5.80 0.12
N ALA A 102 -1.34 6.67 0.33
CA ALA A 102 -0.22 6.42 1.26
C ALA A 102 -0.68 6.18 2.70
N TYR A 103 -1.58 7.01 3.23
CA TYR A 103 -2.06 6.86 4.60
C TYR A 103 -3.01 5.66 4.76
N SER A 104 -3.78 5.31 3.73
CA SER A 104 -4.64 4.12 3.77
C SER A 104 -3.85 2.82 3.82
N TYR A 105 -2.75 2.73 3.07
CA TYR A 105 -1.89 1.54 3.02
C TYR A 105 -1.09 1.27 4.31
N THR A 106 -1.11 2.19 5.28
CA THR A 106 -0.38 2.09 6.56
C THR A 106 -0.60 0.73 7.25
N ALA A 107 -1.85 0.28 7.37
CA ALA A 107 -2.15 -1.01 7.99
C ALA A 107 -1.51 -2.19 7.25
N ALA A 108 -1.63 -2.21 5.92
CA ALA A 108 -1.08 -3.26 5.08
C ALA A 108 0.45 -3.32 5.13
N TRP A 109 1.13 -2.17 5.12
CA TRP A 109 2.59 -2.10 5.24
C TRP A 109 3.08 -2.58 6.60
N LEU A 110 2.44 -2.18 7.69
CA LEU A 110 2.79 -2.63 9.04
C LEU A 110 2.57 -4.14 9.20
N ALA A 111 1.47 -4.67 8.65
CA ALA A 111 1.22 -6.11 8.63
C ALA A 111 2.26 -6.90 7.81
N GLY A 112 3.07 -6.23 6.98
CA GLY A 112 4.19 -6.83 6.26
C GLY A 112 5.18 -7.56 7.17
N ILE A 113 5.31 -7.18 8.45
CA ILE A 113 6.15 -7.92 9.41
C ILE A 113 5.65 -9.34 9.67
N ALA A 114 4.34 -9.57 9.56
CA ALA A 114 3.74 -10.88 9.80
C ALA A 114 4.15 -11.92 8.74
N GLN A 115 4.71 -11.49 7.61
CA GLN A 115 5.21 -12.39 6.55
C GLN A 115 6.28 -13.38 7.05
N VAL A 116 6.99 -13.07 8.14
CA VAL A 116 7.94 -13.99 8.80
C VAL A 116 7.24 -15.26 9.31
N LEU A 117 5.92 -15.20 9.57
CA LEU A 117 5.12 -16.33 10.06
C LEU A 117 4.58 -17.24 8.96
N GLY A 118 5.00 -17.05 7.70
CA GLY A 118 4.52 -17.83 6.55
C GLY A 118 3.01 -17.69 6.34
N HIS A 119 2.30 -18.81 6.19
CA HIS A 119 0.86 -18.82 5.85
C HIS A 119 -0.02 -18.12 6.90
N LEU A 120 0.30 -18.23 8.19
CA LEU A 120 -0.43 -17.53 9.26
C LEU A 120 -0.28 -16.00 9.13
N GLY A 121 0.89 -15.56 8.68
CA GLY A 121 1.16 -14.16 8.34
C GLY A 121 0.28 -13.63 7.22
N GLY A 122 -0.02 -14.46 6.23
CA GLY A 122 -0.88 -14.10 5.10
C GLY A 122 -2.28 -13.68 5.52
N ILE A 123 -2.86 -14.32 6.55
CA ILE A 123 -4.17 -13.95 7.08
C ILE A 123 -4.12 -12.54 7.72
N VAL A 124 -3.07 -12.24 8.48
CA VAL A 124 -2.88 -10.93 9.11
C VAL A 124 -2.76 -9.83 8.04
N VAL A 125 -1.97 -10.08 6.99
CA VAL A 125 -1.81 -9.15 5.87
C VAL A 125 -3.14 -8.93 5.12
N LEU A 126 -3.93 -9.99 4.92
CA LEU A 126 -5.24 -9.88 4.28
C LEU A 126 -6.19 -8.99 5.09
N LEU A 127 -6.31 -9.23 6.40
CA LEU A 127 -7.17 -8.44 7.28
C LEU A 127 -6.72 -6.96 7.32
N ALA A 128 -5.42 -6.72 7.41
CA ALA A 128 -4.87 -5.37 7.37
C ALA A 128 -5.09 -4.66 6.02
N SER A 129 -5.06 -5.40 4.92
CA SER A 129 -5.37 -4.88 3.57
C SER A 129 -6.84 -4.51 3.43
N ILE A 130 -7.76 -5.31 3.99
CA ILE A 130 -9.19 -4.96 4.04
C ILE A 130 -9.38 -3.68 4.86
N TYR A 131 -8.71 -3.56 6.01
CA TYR A 131 -8.77 -2.35 6.82
C TYR A 131 -8.18 -1.12 6.11
N ALA A 132 -7.13 -1.29 5.31
CA ALA A 132 -6.58 -0.23 4.47
C ALA A 132 -7.64 0.33 3.50
N TRP A 133 -8.43 -0.56 2.87
CA TRP A 133 -9.54 -0.12 2.00
C TRP A 133 -10.70 0.53 2.73
N TYR A 134 -11.01 0.07 3.95
CA TYR A 134 -11.95 0.78 4.83
C TYR A 134 -11.47 2.20 5.15
N THR A 135 -10.18 2.34 5.47
CA THR A 135 -9.55 3.64 5.76
C THR A 135 -9.58 4.54 4.53
N PHE A 136 -9.30 4.00 3.35
CA PHE A 136 -9.42 4.68 2.06
C PHE A 136 -10.85 5.21 1.83
N PHE A 137 -11.86 4.36 2.02
CA PHE A 137 -13.26 4.73 1.87
C PHE A 137 -13.64 5.95 2.73
N LEU A 138 -13.17 5.99 3.97
CA LEU A 138 -13.42 7.11 4.88
C LEU A 138 -12.72 8.40 4.44
N GLY A 139 -11.51 8.29 3.90
CA GLY A 139 -10.69 9.44 3.52
C GLY A 139 -11.08 10.07 2.19
N ALA A 140 -11.64 9.28 1.26
CA ALA A 140 -11.88 9.72 -0.10
C ALA A 140 -12.76 10.98 -0.20
N PRO A 141 -13.91 11.08 0.50
CA PRO A 141 -14.72 12.31 0.48
C PRO A 141 -14.04 13.47 1.21
N VAL A 142 -13.33 13.20 2.31
CA VAL A 142 -12.64 14.22 3.12
C VAL A 142 -11.56 14.92 2.31
N LEU A 143 -10.82 14.17 1.50
CA LEU A 143 -9.80 14.67 0.58
C LEU A 143 -10.38 15.12 -0.77
N ARG A 144 -11.72 15.23 -0.88
CA ARG A 144 -12.44 15.66 -2.09
C ARG A 144 -12.13 14.82 -3.33
N LYS A 145 -11.89 13.53 -3.16
CA LYS A 145 -11.67 12.58 -4.27
C LYS A 145 -12.97 11.99 -4.82
N CYS A 146 -14.07 12.11 -4.08
CA CYS A 146 -15.41 11.79 -4.55
C CYS A 146 -16.45 12.58 -3.74
N SER A 147 -17.68 12.66 -4.25
CA SER A 147 -18.83 13.09 -3.46
C SER A 147 -19.22 12.00 -2.44
N ALA A 148 -19.79 12.41 -1.30
CA ALA A 148 -20.07 11.48 -0.20
C ALA A 148 -21.03 10.33 -0.60
N ASP A 149 -22.00 10.61 -1.47
CA ASP A 149 -22.94 9.64 -2.05
C ASP A 149 -22.27 8.65 -3.02
N LYS A 150 -21.12 9.01 -3.59
CA LYS A 150 -20.35 8.18 -4.53
C LYS A 150 -19.13 7.50 -3.90
N ALA A 151 -18.96 7.60 -2.58
CA ALA A 151 -17.80 7.06 -1.88
C ALA A 151 -17.65 5.53 -2.04
N ILE A 152 -18.77 4.79 -1.98
CA ILE A 152 -18.79 3.34 -2.16
C ILE A 152 -18.37 2.96 -3.59
N PRO A 153 -19.07 3.40 -4.66
CA PRO A 153 -18.70 3.01 -6.02
C PRO A 153 -17.30 3.48 -6.41
N PHE A 154 -16.86 4.66 -5.94
CA PHE A 154 -15.50 5.11 -6.14
C PHE A 154 -14.49 4.13 -5.53
N THR A 155 -14.66 3.78 -4.25
CA THR A 155 -13.74 2.87 -3.56
C THR A 155 -13.70 1.50 -4.24
N LEU A 156 -14.85 0.94 -4.63
CA LEU A 156 -14.89 -0.35 -5.32
C LEU A 156 -14.08 -0.36 -6.62
N VAL A 157 -14.19 0.70 -7.43
CA VAL A 157 -13.38 0.83 -8.66
C VAL A 157 -11.89 0.89 -8.33
N ILE A 158 -11.49 1.68 -7.33
CA ILE A 158 -10.08 1.78 -6.93
C ILE A 158 -9.55 0.47 -6.34
N VAL A 159 -10.37 -0.28 -5.59
CA VAL A 159 -10.03 -1.62 -5.09
C VAL A 159 -9.75 -2.56 -6.26
N LEU A 160 -10.61 -2.58 -7.29
CA LEU A 160 -10.40 -3.40 -8.49
C LEU A 160 -9.10 -3.03 -9.21
N CYS A 161 -8.81 -1.73 -9.35
CA CYS A 161 -7.53 -1.27 -9.88
C CYS A 161 -6.35 -1.72 -9.01
N GLY A 162 -6.47 -1.64 -7.68
CA GLY A 162 -5.44 -2.10 -6.74
C GLY A 162 -5.19 -3.61 -6.84
N ILE A 163 -6.24 -4.42 -6.99
CA ILE A 163 -6.12 -5.87 -7.23
C ILE A 163 -5.41 -6.14 -8.55
N ALA A 164 -5.80 -5.46 -9.63
CA ALA A 164 -5.14 -5.61 -10.93
C ALA A 164 -3.64 -5.26 -10.87
N LEU A 165 -3.28 -4.16 -10.19
CA LEU A 165 -1.88 -3.79 -9.95
C LEU A 165 -1.15 -4.84 -9.10
N GLY A 166 -1.81 -5.42 -8.09
CA GLY A 166 -1.24 -6.50 -7.28
C GLY A 166 -0.98 -7.78 -8.08
N VAL A 167 -1.86 -8.14 -9.01
CA VAL A 167 -1.63 -9.28 -9.92
C VAL A 167 -0.45 -9.01 -10.83
N ILE A 168 -0.38 -7.82 -11.44
CA ILE A 168 0.75 -7.40 -12.29
C ILE A 168 2.06 -7.42 -11.49
N ALA A 169 2.04 -6.96 -10.23
CA ALA A 169 3.17 -7.03 -9.32
C ALA A 169 3.65 -8.47 -9.10
N GLY A 170 2.73 -9.37 -8.80
CA GLY A 170 3.02 -10.80 -8.60
C GLY A 170 3.60 -11.46 -9.85
N MET A 171 3.07 -11.11 -11.03
CA MET A 171 3.60 -11.58 -12.32
C MET A 171 5.01 -11.03 -12.59
N ALA A 172 5.25 -9.75 -12.31
CA ALA A 172 6.57 -9.13 -12.49
C ALA A 172 7.60 -9.79 -11.57
N LEU A 173 7.24 -10.06 -10.31
CA LEU A 173 8.09 -10.80 -9.37
C LEU A 173 8.27 -12.27 -9.80
N SER A 174 7.25 -12.93 -10.32
CA SER A 174 7.41 -14.33 -10.75
C SER A 174 8.25 -14.45 -12.04
N GLY A 175 7.99 -13.59 -13.03
CA GLY A 175 8.60 -13.62 -14.35
C GLY A 175 10.06 -13.16 -14.40
N ALA A 176 10.48 -12.31 -13.45
CA ALA A 176 11.88 -11.88 -13.33
C ALA A 176 12.75 -12.89 -12.54
N GLY A 177 12.28 -14.13 -12.36
CA GLY A 177 13.03 -15.19 -11.68
C GLY A 177 13.10 -15.00 -10.16
N PHE A 178 12.18 -14.23 -9.58
CA PHE A 178 12.03 -14.15 -8.12
C PHE A 178 11.17 -15.29 -7.56
N THR A 179 10.94 -16.38 -8.30
CA THR A 179 10.47 -17.66 -7.74
C THR A 179 11.63 -18.37 -7.04
N PRO A 180 11.43 -18.96 -5.85
CA PRO A 180 12.43 -19.86 -5.30
C PRO A 180 12.61 -20.95 -6.34
N GLY A 181 13.83 -21.16 -6.81
CA GLY A 181 14.07 -22.18 -7.81
C GLY A 181 13.47 -23.48 -7.30
N MET A 182 12.48 -24.02 -8.02
CA MET A 182 12.32 -25.45 -8.10
C MET A 182 13.62 -25.93 -8.74
N MET A 183 14.68 -26.06 -7.94
CA MET A 183 15.82 -26.87 -8.27
C MET A 183 15.20 -28.22 -8.59
N ARG A 184 15.16 -28.52 -9.90
CA ARG A 184 15.01 -29.87 -10.40
C ARG A 184 15.91 -30.73 -9.51
N ARG A 185 15.32 -31.48 -8.60
CA ARG A 185 15.95 -32.67 -8.07
C ARG A 185 16.08 -33.58 -9.28
N GLY A 186 17.19 -33.43 -9.99
CA GLY A 186 17.62 -34.42 -10.96
C GLY A 186 17.87 -35.69 -10.17
N VAL A 187 16.94 -36.63 -10.32
CA VAL A 187 17.19 -38.06 -10.18
C VAL A 187 17.36 -38.58 -11.59
#